data_AF-A0AAF0ZGR2-F1
#
_entry.id   AF-A0AAF0ZGR2-F1
#
_cell.length_a   1.000
_cell.length_b   1.000
_cell.length_c   1.000
_cell.angle_alpha   90.00
_cell.angle_beta   90.00
_cell.angle_gamma   90.00
#
_symmetry.space_group_name_H-M   'P 1'
#
loop_
_entity.id
_entity.type
_entity.pdbx_description
1 polymer ?
#
loop_
_entity_poly.entity_id
_entity_poly.type
_entity_poly.pdbx_seq_one_letter_code
_entity_poly.pdbx_strand_id
1 'polypeptide(L)'
;MGDRLRSTSMEDLPVHLILEILMSGRLAVIDLISLELTSRTFRGTHGLFPKKFKSLVDYAAFQLCGLSSIYASLHCNAQEELLKRCNGNWKRLLRFLMAVEQSSDMVETSAGNMQIRSGRYHTLLINDSAAYSCGSSLCGVLGHGPETTQCVEFTRINFPVPVQVAQVSASHNHAAFVTGSGQVFTCGDNSSYCCGHSDTGRPIFRPRMVEALKNIPVKQVAAGLSFTMFLTRKGHVFTCGTNGHGQLGLGDTSDRPTPTCIELLASVGSVVQIAAGPSYALAVSDDGTLYSFGSGTNFCLGHGEQQNELQPRAIQSFKRKGINVARVSAGDEHVVALDSTGYVYTWGKGYCGALGHGDEIDKTTPSHLTSLKSQLAVQVCASKRKTFVLVDDGSVYGFGWMGFGSLGFLDRGASDKVLKPRILESLRSHHISQISTGLYHTVVVTNCGRVFGFGDNERAQLGHDTVRGCLEPTEMFMEKA
;
A
#
# COMPACT_ATOMS: atom_id res chain seq x y z
N MET A 1 50.73 -33.99 -9.48
CA MET A 1 49.54 -33.35 -10.06
C MET A 1 48.81 -32.64 -8.94
N GLY A 2 49.08 -31.36 -8.73
CA GLY A 2 48.35 -30.54 -7.77
C GLY A 2 47.48 -29.58 -8.55
N ASP A 3 46.17 -29.85 -8.60
CA ASP A 3 45.19 -28.89 -9.12
C ASP A 3 45.23 -27.64 -8.25
N ARG A 4 45.95 -26.63 -8.73
CA ARG A 4 45.81 -25.26 -8.21
C ARG A 4 44.44 -24.78 -8.65
N LEU A 5 43.45 -24.88 -7.76
CA LEU A 5 42.25 -24.05 -7.81
C LEU A 5 42.70 -22.58 -7.94
N ARG A 6 42.75 -22.06 -9.17
CA ARG A 6 42.88 -20.63 -9.41
C ARG A 6 41.64 -19.98 -8.81
N SER A 7 41.82 -19.14 -7.81
CA SER A 7 40.77 -18.25 -7.34
C SER A 7 40.46 -17.29 -8.50
N THR A 8 39.38 -17.54 -9.24
CA THR A 8 38.85 -16.59 -10.22
C THR A 8 38.34 -15.37 -9.46
N SER A 9 38.95 -14.21 -9.73
CA SER A 9 38.47 -12.92 -9.23
C SER A 9 37.22 -12.50 -9.99
N MET A 10 36.35 -11.69 -9.39
CA MET A 10 35.21 -11.09 -10.11
C MET A 10 35.68 -10.22 -11.29
N GLU A 11 36.93 -9.75 -11.26
CA GLU A 11 37.56 -9.00 -12.34
C GLU A 11 37.90 -9.88 -13.56
N ASP A 12 37.98 -11.20 -13.38
CA ASP A 12 38.23 -12.18 -14.44
C ASP A 12 36.93 -12.64 -15.14
N LEU A 13 35.76 -12.27 -14.60
CA LEU A 13 34.47 -12.62 -15.19
C LEU A 13 34.20 -11.78 -16.46
N PRO A 14 33.72 -12.41 -17.54
CA PRO A 14 33.16 -11.69 -18.67
C PRO A 14 32.09 -10.67 -18.25
N VAL A 15 32.16 -9.46 -18.80
CA VAL A 15 31.28 -8.34 -18.40
C VAL A 15 29.78 -8.64 -18.61
N HIS A 16 29.42 -9.50 -19.56
CA HIS A 16 28.03 -9.92 -19.74
C HIS A 16 27.50 -10.75 -18.54
N LEU A 17 28.33 -11.60 -17.94
CA LEU A 17 27.97 -12.33 -16.72
C LEU A 17 27.88 -11.38 -15.52
N ILE A 18 28.77 -10.38 -15.45
CA ILE A 18 28.69 -9.33 -14.42
C ILE A 18 27.36 -8.57 -14.56
N LEU A 19 26.96 -8.22 -15.77
CA LEU A 19 25.70 -7.56 -16.03
C LEU A 19 24.50 -8.44 -15.67
N GLU A 20 24.52 -9.73 -16.01
CA GLU A 20 23.48 -10.69 -15.58
C GLU A 20 23.37 -10.78 -14.06
N ILE A 21 24.49 -10.76 -13.34
CA ILE A 21 24.50 -10.73 -11.86
C ILE A 21 23.86 -9.43 -11.36
N LEU A 22 24.23 -8.28 -11.91
CA LEU A 22 23.67 -6.98 -11.52
C LEU A 22 22.16 -6.90 -11.83
N MET A 23 21.71 -7.53 -12.91
CA MET A 23 20.31 -7.56 -13.34
C MET A 23 19.52 -8.75 -12.74
N SER A 24 20.15 -9.59 -11.92
CA SER A 24 19.51 -10.79 -11.35
C SER A 24 18.33 -10.47 -10.40
N GLY A 25 18.17 -9.19 -10.02
CA GLY A 25 17.15 -8.73 -9.08
C GLY A 25 17.44 -9.14 -7.62
N ARG A 26 18.60 -9.76 -7.34
CA ARG A 26 18.97 -10.24 -6.00
C ARG A 26 19.79 -9.23 -5.18
N LEU A 27 20.21 -8.14 -5.81
CA LEU A 27 20.99 -7.09 -5.18
C LEU A 27 20.08 -5.91 -4.89
N ALA A 28 20.14 -5.38 -3.66
CA ALA A 28 19.47 -4.14 -3.35
C ALA A 28 20.16 -2.97 -4.10
N VAL A 29 19.43 -1.87 -4.32
CA VAL A 29 20.02 -0.69 -4.99
C VAL A 29 21.22 -0.14 -4.22
N ILE A 30 21.24 -0.30 -2.89
CA ILE A 30 22.39 0.09 -2.07
C ILE A 30 23.62 -0.79 -2.35
N ASP A 31 23.43 -2.06 -2.70
CA ASP A 31 24.50 -2.98 -3.08
C ASP A 31 25.07 -2.58 -4.43
N LEU A 32 24.21 -2.22 -5.39
CA LEU A 32 24.62 -1.69 -6.69
C LEU A 32 25.53 -0.45 -6.54
N ILE A 33 25.16 0.49 -5.67
CA ILE A 33 25.96 1.68 -5.38
C ILE A 33 27.27 1.29 -4.68
N SER A 34 27.21 0.38 -3.71
CA SER A 34 28.39 -0.11 -2.98
C SER A 34 29.39 -0.80 -3.91
N LEU A 35 28.91 -1.60 -4.86
CA LEU A 35 29.75 -2.25 -5.88
C LEU A 35 30.46 -1.23 -6.75
N GLU A 36 29.76 -0.18 -7.19
CA GLU A 36 30.35 0.92 -7.94
C GLU A 36 31.41 1.67 -7.13
N LEU A 37 31.17 1.89 -5.83
CA LEU A 37 32.12 2.58 -4.95
C LEU A 37 33.35 1.72 -4.62
N THR A 38 33.20 0.40 -4.50
CA THR A 38 34.26 -0.50 -4.01
C THR A 38 35.15 -1.05 -5.12
N SER A 39 34.69 -1.14 -6.37
CA SER A 39 35.50 -1.71 -7.47
C SER A 39 35.46 -0.88 -8.76
N ARG A 40 36.62 -0.77 -9.41
CA ARG A 40 36.80 -0.08 -10.70
C ARG A 40 36.12 -0.82 -11.85
N THR A 41 35.95 -2.13 -11.74
CA THR A 41 35.28 -2.99 -12.73
C THR A 41 33.89 -2.47 -13.08
N PHE A 42 33.19 -1.91 -12.11
CA PHE A 42 31.83 -1.39 -12.26
C PHE A 42 31.76 0.06 -12.77
N ARG A 43 32.88 0.81 -12.74
CA ARG A 43 32.94 2.25 -13.08
C ARG A 43 33.24 2.54 -14.56
N GLY A 44 33.79 1.58 -15.31
CA GLY A 44 34.24 1.77 -16.70
C GLY A 44 33.14 1.57 -17.75
N THR A 45 33.32 2.16 -18.94
CA THR A 45 32.37 2.05 -20.06
C THR A 45 32.53 0.80 -20.91
N HIS A 46 33.64 0.05 -20.75
CA HIS A 46 33.98 -1.25 -21.38
C HIS A 46 33.64 -1.44 -22.88
N GLY A 47 33.26 -0.40 -23.62
CA GLY A 47 32.78 -0.47 -25.01
C GLY A 47 31.43 -1.16 -25.21
N LEU A 48 30.71 -1.54 -24.15
CA LEU A 48 29.58 -2.49 -24.21
C LEU A 48 28.19 -1.84 -24.15
N PHE A 49 28.11 -0.58 -23.72
CA PHE A 49 26.85 0.16 -23.62
C PHE A 49 27.00 1.58 -24.19
N PRO A 50 25.89 2.24 -24.59
CA PRO A 50 25.95 3.56 -25.20
C PRO A 50 26.71 4.56 -24.32
N LYS A 51 27.55 5.42 -24.94
CA LYS A 51 28.39 6.42 -24.25
C LYS A 51 27.64 7.38 -23.31
N LYS A 52 26.30 7.41 -23.37
CA LYS A 52 25.44 8.20 -22.47
C LYS A 52 25.42 7.69 -21.03
N PHE A 53 25.76 6.42 -20.78
CA PHE A 53 25.78 5.85 -19.43
C PHE A 53 27.15 5.97 -18.78
N LYS A 54 27.16 6.31 -17.50
CA LYS A 54 28.39 6.67 -16.77
C LYS A 54 29.15 5.47 -16.23
N SER A 55 28.48 4.34 -16.05
CA SER A 55 29.04 3.13 -15.44
C SER A 55 28.22 1.89 -15.80
N LEU A 56 28.77 0.69 -15.55
CA LEU A 56 28.06 -0.56 -15.77
C LEU A 56 26.82 -0.66 -14.88
N VAL A 57 26.91 -0.14 -13.65
CA VAL A 57 25.80 -0.10 -12.69
C VAL A 57 24.71 0.88 -13.13
N ASP A 58 25.08 2.02 -13.71
CA ASP A 58 24.11 2.97 -14.29
C ASP A 58 23.35 2.35 -15.46
N TYR A 59 24.03 1.56 -16.30
CA TYR A 59 23.39 0.79 -17.37
C TYR A 59 22.50 -0.34 -16.84
N ALA A 60 22.95 -1.09 -15.84
CA ALA A 60 22.14 -2.13 -15.19
C ALA A 60 20.88 -1.53 -14.55
N ALA A 61 21.01 -0.38 -13.88
CA ALA A 61 19.87 0.33 -13.30
C ALA A 61 18.86 0.75 -14.38
N PHE A 62 19.34 1.27 -15.52
CA PHE A 62 18.47 1.57 -16.67
C PHE A 62 17.69 0.34 -17.16
N GLN A 63 18.36 -0.81 -17.32
CA GLN A 63 17.71 -2.05 -17.75
C GLN A 63 16.67 -2.52 -16.72
N LEU A 64 17.02 -2.51 -15.43
CA LEU A 64 16.09 -2.86 -14.35
C LEU A 64 14.88 -1.94 -14.29
N CYS A 65 15.06 -0.63 -14.54
CA CYS A 65 13.94 0.30 -14.67
C CYS A 65 13.03 -0.11 -15.83
N GLY A 66 13.59 -0.51 -16.97
CA GLY A 66 12.85 -1.02 -18.13
C GLY A 66 12.03 -2.29 -17.85
N LEU A 67 12.39 -3.07 -16.82
CA LEU A 67 11.66 -4.26 -16.39
C LEU A 67 10.53 -3.96 -15.39
N SER A 68 10.53 -2.79 -14.74
CA SER A 68 9.44 -2.39 -13.84
C SER A 68 8.18 -2.11 -14.65
N SER A 69 7.06 -2.73 -14.27
CA SER A 69 5.77 -2.50 -14.93
C SER A 69 5.32 -1.03 -14.85
N ILE A 70 5.66 -0.33 -13.75
CA ILE A 70 5.35 1.09 -13.57
C ILE A 70 6.06 1.91 -14.66
N TYR A 71 7.36 1.71 -14.86
CA TYR A 71 8.13 2.46 -15.85
C TYR A 71 7.86 2.03 -17.30
N ALA A 72 7.70 0.73 -17.52
CA ALA A 72 7.43 0.18 -18.85
C ALA A 72 6.05 0.59 -19.40
N SER A 73 5.05 0.81 -18.54
CA SER A 73 3.72 1.28 -18.95
C SER A 73 3.68 2.76 -19.36
N LEU A 74 4.69 3.55 -18.98
CA LEU A 74 4.75 4.98 -19.29
C LEU A 74 5.08 5.22 -20.76
N HIS A 75 4.41 6.19 -21.37
CA HIS A 75 4.83 6.75 -22.67
C HIS A 75 6.17 7.51 -22.55
N CYS A 76 6.90 7.66 -23.65
CA CYS A 76 8.26 8.24 -23.67
C CYS A 76 8.38 9.59 -22.94
N ASN A 77 7.42 10.50 -23.13
CA ASN A 77 7.45 11.81 -22.47
C ASN A 77 7.37 11.70 -20.94
N ALA A 78 6.58 10.76 -20.42
CA ALA A 78 6.44 10.53 -18.98
C ALA A 78 7.65 9.79 -18.41
N GLN A 79 8.27 8.89 -19.18
CA GLN A 79 9.55 8.26 -18.83
C GLN A 79 10.68 9.30 -18.69
N GLU A 80 10.75 10.25 -19.62
CA GLU A 80 11.70 11.36 -19.55
C GLU A 80 11.43 12.29 -18.37
N GLU A 81 10.16 12.60 -18.09
CA GLU A 81 9.77 13.42 -16.94
C GLU A 81 10.17 12.76 -15.62
N LEU A 82 9.86 11.47 -15.43
CA LEU A 82 10.26 10.74 -14.24
C LEU A 82 11.80 10.71 -14.08
N LEU A 83 12.53 10.50 -15.18
CA LEU A 83 13.99 10.58 -15.16
C LEU A 83 14.50 11.97 -14.77
N LYS A 84 13.88 13.05 -15.28
CA LYS A 84 14.20 14.43 -14.89
C LYS A 84 13.94 14.67 -13.41
N ARG A 85 12.82 14.19 -12.87
CA ARG A 85 12.53 14.26 -11.42
C ARG A 85 13.54 13.48 -10.58
N CYS A 86 14.10 12.41 -11.14
CA CYS A 86 15.21 11.67 -10.54
C CYS A 86 16.59 12.29 -10.82
N ASN A 87 16.67 13.56 -11.24
CA ASN A 87 17.89 14.29 -11.60
C ASN A 87 18.73 13.62 -12.69
N GLY A 88 18.11 12.90 -13.63
CA GLY A 88 18.80 12.17 -14.69
C GLY A 88 19.56 10.92 -14.19
N ASN A 89 19.25 10.42 -12.99
CA ASN A 89 19.98 9.32 -12.35
C ASN A 89 19.17 8.03 -12.32
N TRP A 90 19.61 7.03 -13.08
CA TRP A 90 18.92 5.73 -13.19
C TRP A 90 18.89 4.94 -11.89
N LYS A 91 19.91 5.06 -11.03
CA LYS A 91 19.92 4.40 -9.72
C LYS A 91 18.88 5.01 -8.77
N ARG A 92 18.70 6.33 -8.83
CA ARG A 92 17.63 7.01 -8.07
C ARG A 92 16.26 6.63 -8.60
N LEU A 93 16.08 6.56 -9.91
CA LEU A 93 14.84 6.12 -10.55
C LEU A 93 14.50 4.68 -10.15
N LEU A 94 15.47 3.76 -10.21
CA LEU A 94 15.28 2.38 -9.77
C LEU A 94 14.86 2.30 -8.30
N ARG A 95 15.54 3.06 -7.42
CA ARG A 95 15.16 3.14 -6.00
C ARG A 95 13.74 3.66 -5.81
N PHE A 96 13.35 4.68 -6.56
CA PHE A 96 11.98 5.22 -6.51
C PHE A 96 10.94 4.15 -6.90
N LEU A 97 11.15 3.45 -8.02
CA LEU A 97 10.23 2.40 -8.47
C LEU A 97 10.09 1.29 -7.43
N MET A 98 11.21 0.82 -6.87
CA MET A 98 11.22 -0.19 -5.82
C MET A 98 10.52 0.31 -4.55
N ALA A 99 10.72 1.57 -4.17
CA ALA A 99 10.06 2.16 -3.00
C ALA A 99 8.53 2.29 -3.19
N VAL A 100 8.04 2.59 -4.40
CA VAL A 100 6.60 2.59 -4.72
C VAL A 100 5.99 1.20 -4.58
N GLU A 101 6.74 0.15 -4.94
CA GLU A 101 6.34 -1.23 -4.77
C GLU A 101 6.35 -1.67 -3.30
N GLN A 102 7.49 -1.53 -2.62
CA GLN A 102 7.68 -2.03 -1.27
C GLN A 102 6.84 -1.30 -0.23
N SER A 103 6.73 0.04 -0.30
CA SER A 103 6.00 0.83 0.69
C SER A 103 4.50 0.48 0.76
N SER A 104 3.91 0.05 -0.36
CA SER A 104 2.51 -0.34 -0.43
C SER A 104 2.28 -1.82 -0.12
N ASP A 105 3.32 -2.66 -0.09
CA ASP A 105 3.22 -4.11 0.12
C ASP A 105 4.01 -4.55 1.38
N MET A 106 4.91 -5.52 1.25
CA MET A 106 5.82 -5.98 2.29
C MET A 106 7.10 -5.13 2.22
N VAL A 107 7.46 -4.48 3.32
CA VAL A 107 8.71 -3.73 3.41
C VAL A 107 9.84 -4.62 3.95
N GLU A 108 10.97 -4.58 3.26
CA GLU A 108 12.19 -5.22 3.72
C GLU A 108 12.91 -4.28 4.70
N THR A 109 13.18 -4.76 5.90
CA THR A 109 13.89 -4.00 6.94
C THR A 109 15.09 -4.78 7.45
N SER A 110 16.04 -4.10 8.10
CA SER A 110 17.17 -4.80 8.72
C SER A 110 16.77 -5.73 9.87
N ALA A 111 15.54 -5.65 10.38
CA ALA A 111 15.04 -6.50 11.46
C ALA A 111 14.08 -7.60 11.00
N GLY A 112 13.83 -7.72 9.69
CA GLY A 112 12.87 -8.66 9.11
C GLY A 112 11.89 -7.99 8.14
N ASN A 113 11.13 -8.82 7.44
CA ASN A 113 10.11 -8.34 6.50
C ASN A 113 8.84 -7.98 7.25
N MET A 114 8.33 -6.77 7.01
CA MET A 114 7.21 -6.22 7.78
C MET A 114 6.09 -5.70 6.89
N GLN A 115 4.86 -5.76 7.39
CA GLN A 115 3.73 -5.03 6.82
C GLN A 115 2.75 -4.62 7.92
N ILE A 116 2.29 -3.36 7.91
CA ILE A 116 1.28 -2.86 8.85
C ILE A 116 0.00 -2.41 8.15
N ARG A 117 -1.15 -2.72 8.76
CA ARG A 117 -2.47 -2.21 8.35
C ARG A 117 -3.31 -1.86 9.56
N SER A 118 -3.82 -0.63 9.56
CA SER A 118 -4.62 -0.07 10.65
C SER A 118 -6.10 -0.04 10.27
N GLY A 119 -6.93 -0.70 11.08
CA GLY A 119 -8.38 -0.72 10.92
C GLY A 119 -9.08 0.36 11.76
N ARG A 120 -10.33 0.10 12.15
CA ARG A 120 -11.10 1.04 13.00
C ARG A 120 -10.57 1.15 14.43
N TYR A 121 -10.40 0.01 15.10
CA TYR A 121 -9.94 -0.10 16.50
C TYR A 121 -8.89 -1.21 16.67
N HIS A 122 -8.20 -1.58 15.60
CA HIS A 122 -7.20 -2.63 15.62
C HIS A 122 -6.09 -2.34 14.63
N THR A 123 -4.95 -3.01 14.81
CA THR A 123 -3.83 -3.00 13.90
C THR A 123 -3.41 -4.44 13.61
N LEU A 124 -3.15 -4.73 12.35
CA LEU A 124 -2.54 -5.97 11.90
C LEU A 124 -1.08 -5.70 11.52
N LEU A 125 -0.19 -6.58 11.94
CA LEU A 125 1.23 -6.53 11.66
C LEU A 125 1.67 -7.90 11.13
N ILE A 126 2.38 -7.91 10.01
CA ILE A 126 3.20 -9.05 9.60
C ILE A 126 4.63 -8.77 10.04
N ASN A 127 5.26 -9.77 10.66
CA ASN A 127 6.70 -9.81 10.89
C ASN A 127 7.23 -11.19 10.50
N ASP A 128 8.13 -11.26 9.52
CA ASP A 128 8.70 -12.49 8.97
C ASP A 128 7.65 -13.58 8.66
N SER A 129 6.60 -13.17 7.94
CA SER A 129 5.46 -14.01 7.54
C SER A 129 4.52 -14.48 8.66
N ALA A 130 4.76 -14.12 9.93
CA ALA A 130 3.80 -14.32 11.01
C ALA A 130 2.90 -13.08 11.15
N ALA A 131 1.59 -13.31 11.31
CA ALA A 131 0.63 -12.23 11.53
C ALA A 131 0.33 -12.04 13.02
N TYR A 132 0.21 -10.77 13.42
CA TYR A 132 -0.08 -10.32 14.76
C TYR A 132 -1.24 -9.33 14.72
N SER A 133 -2.03 -9.27 15.79
CA SER A 133 -3.05 -8.24 15.96
C SER A 133 -3.00 -7.61 17.35
N CYS A 134 -3.37 -6.34 17.43
CA CYS A 134 -3.68 -5.64 18.68
C CYS A 134 -4.94 -4.78 18.49
N GLY A 135 -5.51 -4.31 19.59
CA GLY A 135 -6.73 -3.50 19.59
C GLY A 135 -7.93 -4.23 20.20
N SER A 136 -9.14 -3.81 19.84
CA SER A 136 -10.35 -4.44 20.37
C SER A 136 -11.40 -4.73 19.31
N SER A 137 -12.21 -5.76 19.58
CA SER A 137 -13.26 -6.22 18.68
C SER A 137 -14.30 -7.05 19.42
N LEU A 138 -15.56 -6.87 19.04
CA LEU A 138 -16.67 -7.73 19.45
C LEU A 138 -17.09 -8.71 18.34
N CYS A 139 -16.51 -8.59 17.14
CA CYS A 139 -16.86 -9.39 15.96
C CYS A 139 -15.74 -10.34 15.53
N GLY A 140 -14.65 -10.45 16.29
CA GLY A 140 -13.58 -11.40 16.01
C GLY A 140 -12.53 -10.96 14.99
N VAL A 141 -12.46 -9.66 14.68
CA VAL A 141 -11.49 -9.11 13.69
C VAL A 141 -10.02 -9.36 14.08
N LEU A 142 -9.76 -9.60 15.36
CA LEU A 142 -8.44 -9.90 15.90
C LEU A 142 -8.00 -11.37 15.63
N GLY A 143 -8.94 -12.28 15.35
CA GLY A 143 -8.63 -13.66 14.98
C GLY A 143 -8.20 -14.60 16.13
N HIS A 144 -8.39 -14.22 17.39
CA HIS A 144 -7.92 -14.99 18.56
C HIS A 144 -8.96 -15.91 19.21
N GLY A 145 -10.19 -15.98 18.66
CA GLY A 145 -11.31 -16.74 19.23
C GLY A 145 -12.37 -15.83 19.89
N PRO A 146 -13.54 -16.38 20.25
CA PRO A 146 -14.68 -15.60 20.74
C PRO A 146 -14.47 -15.01 22.13
N GLU A 147 -13.60 -15.60 22.94
CA GLU A 147 -13.26 -15.12 24.29
C GLU A 147 -12.40 -13.85 24.28
N THR A 148 -11.70 -13.59 23.17
CA THR A 148 -10.76 -12.47 23.07
C THR A 148 -11.44 -11.24 22.47
N THR A 149 -11.82 -10.30 23.32
CA THR A 149 -12.43 -9.03 22.91
C THR A 149 -11.43 -7.88 22.78
N GLN A 150 -10.23 -8.04 23.36
CA GLN A 150 -9.16 -7.05 23.31
C GLN A 150 -7.79 -7.74 23.37
N CYS A 151 -6.83 -7.21 22.63
CA CYS A 151 -5.40 -7.55 22.69
C CYS A 151 -4.64 -6.25 22.95
N VAL A 152 -4.10 -6.12 24.17
CA VAL A 152 -3.41 -4.88 24.60
C VAL A 152 -2.02 -4.73 23.98
N GLU A 153 -1.46 -5.84 23.51
CA GLU A 153 -0.17 -5.95 22.83
C GLU A 153 -0.34 -6.73 21.53
N PHE A 154 0.64 -6.66 20.65
CA PHE A 154 0.66 -7.45 19.43
C PHE A 154 0.71 -8.95 19.74
N THR A 155 -0.43 -9.60 19.59
CA THR A 155 -0.58 -11.02 19.86
C THR A 155 -0.55 -11.80 18.56
N ARG A 156 0.22 -12.88 18.50
CA ARG A 156 0.33 -13.73 17.30
C ARG A 156 -1.00 -14.41 16.98
N ILE A 157 -1.44 -14.31 15.73
CA ILE A 157 -2.67 -14.91 15.23
C ILE A 157 -2.39 -16.38 14.89
N ASN A 158 -3.24 -17.28 15.40
CA ASN A 158 -3.16 -18.70 15.12
C ASN A 158 -4.10 -19.07 13.97
N PHE A 159 -3.53 -19.63 12.91
CA PHE A 159 -4.24 -20.15 11.75
C PHE A 159 -4.53 -21.65 11.93
N PRO A 160 -5.58 -22.19 11.28
CA PRO A 160 -5.93 -23.61 11.39
C PRO A 160 -4.87 -24.54 10.80
N VAL A 161 -4.00 -24.02 9.93
CA VAL A 161 -2.83 -24.71 9.37
C VAL A 161 -1.62 -23.77 9.44
N PRO A 162 -0.38 -24.29 9.49
CA PRO A 162 0.81 -23.45 9.37
C PRO A 162 0.79 -22.70 8.05
N VAL A 163 0.84 -21.36 8.11
CA VAL A 163 0.84 -20.49 6.94
C VAL A 163 1.94 -19.44 7.05
N GLN A 164 2.47 -19.04 5.90
CA GLN A 164 3.29 -17.85 5.75
C GLN A 164 2.40 -16.74 5.20
N VAL A 165 2.12 -15.72 5.99
CA VAL A 165 1.26 -14.59 5.59
C VAL A 165 2.09 -13.61 4.78
N ALA A 166 1.61 -13.28 3.59
CA ALA A 166 2.27 -12.38 2.64
C ALA A 166 1.56 -11.02 2.51
N GLN A 167 0.26 -10.95 2.79
CA GLN A 167 -0.47 -9.68 2.80
C GLN A 167 -1.63 -9.71 3.81
N VAL A 168 -1.86 -8.59 4.49
CA VAL A 168 -3.01 -8.36 5.36
C VAL A 168 -3.85 -7.18 4.91
N SER A 169 -5.15 -7.26 5.14
CA SER A 169 -6.11 -6.18 4.97
C SER A 169 -6.86 -5.97 6.27
N ALA A 170 -6.90 -4.74 6.74
CA ALA A 170 -7.63 -4.33 7.94
C ALA A 170 -8.70 -3.31 7.52
N SER A 171 -9.93 -3.52 7.98
CA SER A 171 -11.04 -2.58 7.77
C SER A 171 -11.72 -2.25 9.10
N HIS A 172 -13.01 -1.90 9.07
CA HIS A 172 -13.81 -1.56 10.22
C HIS A 172 -14.10 -2.80 11.07
N ASN A 173 -14.64 -3.85 10.43
CA ASN A 173 -15.27 -4.95 11.14
C ASN A 173 -14.70 -6.33 10.79
N HIS A 174 -13.88 -6.44 9.75
CA HIS A 174 -13.27 -7.71 9.35
C HIS A 174 -11.83 -7.51 8.82
N ALA A 175 -11.10 -8.61 8.82
CA ALA A 175 -9.69 -8.73 8.47
C ALA A 175 -9.52 -9.85 7.45
N ALA A 176 -8.55 -9.68 6.57
CA ALA A 176 -8.21 -10.67 5.56
C ALA A 176 -6.69 -10.88 5.50
N PHE A 177 -6.30 -12.12 5.20
CA PHE A 177 -4.92 -12.58 5.17
C PHE A 177 -4.70 -13.37 3.88
N VAL A 178 -3.69 -12.99 3.11
CA VAL A 178 -3.21 -13.74 1.95
C VAL A 178 -1.92 -14.43 2.31
N THR A 179 -1.82 -15.71 2.00
CA THR A 179 -0.61 -16.51 2.25
C THR A 179 0.38 -16.44 1.08
N GLY A 180 1.63 -16.86 1.31
CA GLY A 180 2.65 -16.98 0.27
C GLY A 180 2.28 -17.94 -0.88
N SER A 181 1.36 -18.89 -0.65
CA SER A 181 0.79 -19.74 -1.72
C SER A 181 -0.38 -19.08 -2.47
N GLY A 182 -0.92 -17.98 -1.94
CA GLY A 182 -2.06 -17.26 -2.49
C GLY A 182 -3.42 -17.72 -1.95
N GLN A 183 -3.47 -18.56 -0.91
CA GLN A 183 -4.71 -18.88 -0.20
C GLN A 183 -5.15 -17.69 0.66
N VAL A 184 -6.47 -17.51 0.79
CA VAL A 184 -7.08 -16.41 1.54
C VAL A 184 -7.78 -16.91 2.78
N PHE A 185 -7.52 -16.25 3.91
CA PHE A 185 -8.21 -16.43 5.17
C PHE A 185 -8.88 -15.13 5.60
N THR A 186 -10.04 -15.22 6.23
CA THR A 186 -10.80 -14.06 6.71
C THR A 186 -11.33 -14.31 8.13
N CYS A 187 -11.45 -13.24 8.92
CA CYS A 187 -12.11 -13.25 10.22
C CYS A 187 -12.72 -11.89 10.52
N GLY A 188 -13.64 -11.83 11.48
CA GLY A 188 -14.43 -10.64 11.79
C GLY A 188 -15.91 -10.83 11.48
N ASP A 189 -16.60 -9.71 11.30
CA ASP A 189 -18.00 -9.69 10.93
C ASP A 189 -18.26 -10.43 9.60
N ASN A 190 -19.35 -11.20 9.55
CA ASN A 190 -19.81 -11.85 8.33
C ASN A 190 -21.35 -11.76 8.18
N SER A 191 -22.03 -10.86 8.91
CA SER A 191 -23.49 -10.68 8.77
C SER A 191 -23.91 -10.22 7.38
N SER A 192 -23.00 -9.53 6.70
CA SER A 192 -23.13 -9.09 5.31
C SER A 192 -22.43 -10.01 4.31
N TYR A 193 -21.93 -11.17 4.74
CA TYR A 193 -21.07 -12.07 3.95
C TYR A 193 -19.75 -11.44 3.47
N CYS A 194 -19.27 -10.39 4.13
CA CYS A 194 -18.05 -9.69 3.74
C CYS A 194 -16.77 -10.52 3.93
N CYS A 195 -16.78 -11.57 4.77
CA CYS A 195 -15.69 -12.54 4.81
C CYS A 195 -15.79 -13.60 3.69
N GLY A 196 -16.86 -13.62 2.88
CA GLY A 196 -16.98 -14.52 1.72
C GLY A 196 -17.31 -15.97 2.06
N HIS A 197 -17.83 -16.23 3.26
CA HIS A 197 -18.31 -17.55 3.68
C HIS A 197 -19.84 -17.57 3.64
N SER A 198 -20.42 -18.33 2.72
CA SER A 198 -21.87 -18.43 2.53
C SER A 198 -22.57 -19.37 3.51
N ASP A 199 -21.82 -20.26 4.16
CA ASP A 199 -22.35 -21.26 5.09
C ASP A 199 -22.73 -20.68 6.47
N THR A 200 -22.37 -19.42 6.75
CA THR A 200 -22.70 -18.75 8.01
C THR A 200 -22.83 -17.24 7.82
N GLY A 201 -23.87 -16.64 8.40
CA GLY A 201 -23.98 -15.18 8.56
C GLY A 201 -23.45 -14.66 9.91
N ARG A 202 -22.78 -15.51 10.70
CA ARG A 202 -22.27 -15.15 12.03
C ARG A 202 -20.81 -14.67 11.95
N PRO A 203 -20.35 -13.85 12.93
CA PRO A 203 -18.96 -13.45 13.01
C PRO A 203 -18.00 -14.66 13.11
N ILE A 204 -16.83 -14.50 12.52
CA ILE A 204 -15.77 -15.50 12.41
C ILE A 204 -14.63 -15.08 13.32
N PHE A 205 -14.43 -15.81 14.42
CA PHE A 205 -13.50 -15.38 15.47
C PHE A 205 -12.06 -15.89 15.31
N ARG A 206 -11.80 -16.78 14.34
CA ARG A 206 -10.46 -17.26 13.98
C ARG A 206 -10.33 -17.26 12.47
N PRO A 207 -9.14 -16.98 11.89
CA PRO A 207 -8.96 -16.98 10.45
C PRO A 207 -9.48 -18.26 9.80
N ARG A 208 -10.43 -18.12 8.89
CA ARG A 208 -11.06 -19.22 8.17
C ARG A 208 -10.75 -19.11 6.67
N MET A 209 -10.40 -20.22 6.03
CA MET A 209 -10.09 -20.22 4.60
C MET A 209 -11.35 -19.94 3.78
N VAL A 210 -11.23 -19.06 2.79
CA VAL A 210 -12.31 -18.75 1.84
C VAL A 210 -12.36 -19.84 0.77
N GLU A 211 -13.20 -20.86 0.99
CA GLU A 211 -13.26 -22.07 0.14
C GLU A 211 -13.49 -21.78 -1.35
N ALA A 212 -14.30 -20.76 -1.66
CA ALA A 212 -14.59 -20.35 -3.03
C ALA A 212 -13.33 -19.92 -3.81
N LEU A 213 -12.24 -19.53 -3.11
CA LEU A 213 -10.97 -19.09 -3.69
C LEU A 213 -9.83 -20.10 -3.49
N LYS A 214 -10.09 -21.31 -2.97
CA LYS A 214 -8.99 -22.22 -2.54
C LYS A 214 -7.96 -22.54 -3.64
N ASN A 215 -8.41 -22.59 -4.89
CA ASN A 215 -7.61 -22.92 -6.07
C ASN A 215 -7.27 -21.69 -6.94
N ILE A 216 -7.53 -20.49 -6.43
CA ILE A 216 -7.34 -19.23 -7.15
C ILE A 216 -6.29 -18.43 -6.39
N PRO A 217 -5.02 -18.41 -6.83
CA PRO A 217 -3.97 -17.69 -6.12
C PRO A 217 -4.24 -16.18 -6.08
N VAL A 218 -4.49 -15.67 -4.87
CA VAL A 218 -4.67 -14.25 -4.57
C VAL A 218 -3.33 -13.61 -4.22
N LYS A 219 -3.15 -12.34 -4.58
CA LYS A 219 -1.98 -11.52 -4.21
C LYS A 219 -2.34 -10.37 -3.27
N GLN A 220 -3.57 -9.84 -3.36
CA GLN A 220 -3.99 -8.69 -2.56
C GLN A 220 -5.47 -8.82 -2.20
N VAL A 221 -5.82 -8.41 -0.99
CA VAL A 221 -7.20 -8.23 -0.52
C VAL A 221 -7.40 -6.81 -0.02
N ALA A 222 -8.53 -6.20 -0.37
CA ALA A 222 -8.98 -4.91 0.12
C ALA A 222 -10.37 -5.05 0.75
N ALA A 223 -10.46 -4.82 2.06
CA ALA A 223 -11.69 -4.89 2.82
C ALA A 223 -12.37 -3.51 2.89
N GLY A 224 -13.61 -3.42 2.43
CA GLY A 224 -14.49 -2.27 2.65
C GLY A 224 -15.26 -2.39 3.98
N LEU A 225 -16.32 -1.61 4.19
CA LEU A 225 -17.10 -1.69 5.45
C LEU A 225 -17.82 -3.04 5.60
N SER A 226 -18.52 -3.45 4.55
CA SER A 226 -19.38 -4.63 4.49
C SER A 226 -19.20 -5.43 3.20
N PHE A 227 -18.06 -5.28 2.53
CA PHE A 227 -17.69 -6.06 1.34
C PHE A 227 -16.18 -6.23 1.24
N THR A 228 -15.72 -7.18 0.43
CA THR A 228 -14.30 -7.47 0.21
C THR A 228 -14.00 -7.63 -1.26
N MET A 229 -12.83 -7.14 -1.67
CA MET A 229 -12.24 -7.33 -2.99
C MET A 229 -11.01 -8.24 -2.89
N PHE A 230 -10.88 -9.18 -3.83
CA PHE A 230 -9.76 -10.12 -3.92
C PHE A 230 -9.12 -10.00 -5.30
N LEU A 231 -7.83 -9.65 -5.33
CA LEU A 231 -7.07 -9.52 -6.56
C LEU A 231 -6.16 -10.74 -6.74
N THR A 232 -6.40 -11.48 -7.81
CA THR A 232 -5.62 -12.67 -8.14
C THR A 232 -4.24 -12.32 -8.71
N ARG A 233 -3.31 -13.29 -8.68
CA ARG A 233 -1.99 -13.15 -9.33
C ARG A 233 -2.09 -12.92 -10.84
N LYS A 234 -3.19 -13.36 -11.46
CA LYS A 234 -3.48 -13.17 -12.89
C LYS A 234 -4.16 -11.82 -13.20
N GLY A 235 -4.41 -10.98 -12.20
CA GLY A 235 -5.03 -9.68 -12.40
C GLY A 235 -6.56 -9.68 -12.45
N HIS A 236 -7.23 -10.82 -12.22
CA HIS A 236 -8.68 -10.87 -12.08
C HIS A 236 -9.11 -10.40 -10.68
N VAL A 237 -10.24 -9.70 -10.60
CA VAL A 237 -10.82 -9.19 -9.36
C VAL A 237 -12.10 -9.96 -9.04
N PHE A 238 -12.21 -10.43 -7.80
CA PHE A 238 -13.41 -11.04 -7.24
C PHE A 238 -13.95 -10.16 -6.11
N THR A 239 -15.26 -10.14 -5.91
CA THR A 239 -15.91 -9.38 -4.84
C THR A 239 -16.98 -10.19 -4.13
N CYS A 240 -17.18 -9.94 -2.82
CA CYS A 240 -18.27 -10.50 -2.04
C CYS A 240 -18.74 -9.52 -0.95
N GLY A 241 -19.92 -9.75 -0.42
CA GLY A 241 -20.54 -8.99 0.66
C GLY A 241 -21.76 -8.18 0.19
N THR A 242 -22.00 -7.05 0.85
CA THR A 242 -23.10 -6.13 0.52
C THR A 242 -22.88 -5.41 -0.80
N ASN A 243 -23.94 -5.23 -1.59
CA ASN A 243 -23.93 -4.60 -2.91
C ASN A 243 -25.01 -3.53 -3.12
N GLY A 244 -25.67 -3.04 -2.07
CA GLY A 244 -26.80 -2.09 -2.20
C GLY A 244 -26.49 -0.79 -2.99
N HIS A 245 -25.21 -0.45 -3.16
CA HIS A 245 -24.76 0.70 -3.95
C HIS A 245 -23.98 0.32 -5.22
N GLY A 246 -23.89 -0.97 -5.57
CA GLY A 246 -23.09 -1.46 -6.68
C GLY A 246 -21.60 -1.63 -6.36
N GLN A 247 -21.20 -1.61 -5.09
CA GLN A 247 -19.80 -1.68 -4.66
C GLN A 247 -19.10 -3.00 -4.99
N LEU A 248 -19.84 -4.02 -5.44
CA LEU A 248 -19.26 -5.26 -5.97
C LEU A 248 -18.92 -5.17 -7.47
N GLY A 249 -19.43 -4.17 -8.19
CA GLY A 249 -19.08 -3.91 -9.60
C GLY A 249 -19.69 -4.88 -10.61
N LEU A 250 -20.74 -5.62 -10.24
CA LEU A 250 -21.30 -6.72 -11.02
C LEU A 250 -22.44 -6.29 -11.98
N GLY A 251 -22.78 -5.01 -12.02
CA GLY A 251 -23.88 -4.47 -12.85
C GLY A 251 -25.27 -4.63 -12.23
N ASP A 252 -25.33 -5.01 -10.95
CA ASP A 252 -26.55 -5.11 -10.16
C ASP A 252 -26.31 -4.59 -8.73
N THR A 253 -27.35 -4.66 -7.89
CA THR A 253 -27.30 -4.29 -6.46
C THR A 253 -27.52 -5.49 -5.53
N SER A 254 -27.28 -6.71 -6.00
CA SER A 254 -27.49 -7.94 -5.23
C SER A 254 -26.25 -8.32 -4.42
N ASP A 255 -26.43 -8.57 -3.13
CA ASP A 255 -25.38 -9.07 -2.24
C ASP A 255 -24.84 -10.42 -2.73
N ARG A 256 -23.53 -10.65 -2.54
CA ARG A 256 -22.88 -11.89 -2.96
C ARG A 256 -22.26 -12.60 -1.75
N PRO A 257 -22.78 -13.78 -1.36
CA PRO A 257 -22.29 -14.47 -0.18
C PRO A 257 -20.92 -15.14 -0.37
N THR A 258 -20.49 -15.29 -1.62
CA THR A 258 -19.18 -15.81 -2.00
C THR A 258 -18.50 -14.91 -3.03
N PRO A 259 -17.16 -14.90 -3.08
CA PRO A 259 -16.39 -14.19 -4.09
C PRO A 259 -16.89 -14.47 -5.52
N THR A 260 -17.24 -13.42 -6.25
CA THR A 260 -17.75 -13.46 -7.63
C THR A 260 -16.85 -12.61 -8.52
N CYS A 261 -16.49 -13.09 -9.71
CA CYS A 261 -15.57 -12.38 -10.60
C CYS A 261 -16.24 -11.15 -11.24
N ILE A 262 -15.51 -10.04 -11.33
CA ILE A 262 -15.91 -8.87 -12.11
C ILE A 262 -15.41 -9.05 -13.55
N GLU A 263 -16.23 -9.66 -14.40
CA GLU A 263 -15.87 -9.97 -15.79
C GLU A 263 -15.49 -8.72 -16.61
N LEU A 264 -16.10 -7.57 -16.31
CA LEU A 264 -15.78 -6.31 -17.00
C LEU A 264 -14.32 -5.91 -16.79
N LEU A 265 -13.77 -6.05 -15.57
CA LEU A 265 -12.36 -5.75 -15.32
C LEU A 265 -11.45 -6.76 -16.02
N ALA A 266 -11.82 -8.04 -16.05
CA ALA A 266 -11.07 -9.06 -16.77
C ALA A 266 -10.98 -8.79 -18.29
N SER A 267 -11.99 -8.11 -18.86
CA SER A 267 -12.05 -7.77 -20.30
C SER A 267 -11.20 -6.57 -20.70
N VAL A 268 -10.83 -5.69 -19.76
CA VAL A 268 -10.13 -4.42 -20.06
C VAL A 268 -8.62 -4.48 -19.80
N GLY A 269 -8.14 -5.47 -19.06
CA GLY A 269 -6.72 -5.66 -18.77
C GLY A 269 -6.46 -6.35 -17.43
N SER A 270 -5.18 -6.51 -17.07
CA SER A 270 -4.81 -7.08 -15.78
C SER A 270 -4.85 -6.00 -14.70
N VAL A 271 -5.59 -6.24 -13.61
CA VAL A 271 -5.57 -5.34 -12.44
C VAL A 271 -4.27 -5.54 -11.64
N VAL A 272 -3.60 -4.43 -11.33
CA VAL A 272 -2.35 -4.43 -10.54
C VAL A 272 -2.57 -4.06 -9.09
N GLN A 273 -3.60 -3.26 -8.78
CA GLN A 273 -3.94 -2.87 -7.41
C GLN A 273 -5.46 -2.70 -7.24
N ILE A 274 -5.96 -3.08 -6.07
CA ILE A 274 -7.34 -2.80 -5.60
C ILE A 274 -7.33 -1.96 -4.32
N ALA A 275 -8.36 -1.15 -4.12
CA ALA A 275 -8.62 -0.45 -2.85
C ALA A 275 -10.13 -0.35 -2.61
N ALA A 276 -10.54 -0.40 -1.34
CA ALA A 276 -11.94 -0.36 -0.94
C ALA A 276 -12.17 0.75 0.09
N GLY A 277 -13.12 1.64 -0.20
CA GLY A 277 -13.68 2.55 0.80
C GLY A 277 -14.86 1.89 1.54
N PRO A 278 -15.67 2.67 2.28
CA PRO A 278 -16.80 2.11 3.02
C PRO A 278 -17.81 1.37 2.12
N SER A 279 -18.19 2.02 1.02
CA SER A 279 -19.24 1.55 0.09
C SER A 279 -18.88 1.79 -1.38
N TYR A 280 -17.59 1.93 -1.69
CA TYR A 280 -17.09 2.10 -3.05
C TYR A 280 -15.75 1.40 -3.20
N ALA A 281 -15.36 1.13 -4.43
CA ALA A 281 -14.19 0.36 -4.79
C ALA A 281 -13.39 1.05 -5.90
N LEU A 282 -12.10 0.77 -5.92
CA LEU A 282 -11.14 1.28 -6.88
C LEU A 282 -10.28 0.12 -7.40
N ALA A 283 -9.97 0.14 -8.69
CA ALA A 283 -9.08 -0.82 -9.32
C ALA A 283 -8.14 -0.11 -10.30
N VAL A 284 -6.84 -0.34 -10.15
CA VAL A 284 -5.80 0.16 -11.06
C VAL A 284 -5.39 -0.98 -11.98
N SER A 285 -5.50 -0.75 -13.28
CA SER A 285 -5.02 -1.69 -14.32
C SER A 285 -3.53 -1.49 -14.61
N ASP A 286 -2.91 -2.47 -15.26
CA ASP A 286 -1.50 -2.50 -15.64
C ASP A 286 -1.08 -1.36 -16.58
N ASP A 287 -2.00 -0.83 -17.39
CA ASP A 287 -1.80 0.36 -18.21
C ASP A 287 -1.89 1.69 -17.42
N GLY A 288 -2.18 1.63 -16.12
CA GLY A 288 -2.34 2.78 -15.24
C GLY A 288 -3.74 3.42 -15.25
N THR A 289 -4.72 2.84 -15.94
CA THR A 289 -6.12 3.29 -15.88
C THR A 289 -6.71 2.95 -14.53
N LEU A 290 -7.26 3.98 -13.86
CA LEU A 290 -8.00 3.86 -12.61
C LEU A 290 -9.51 3.76 -12.88
N TYR A 291 -10.11 2.68 -12.38
CA TYR A 291 -11.55 2.43 -12.38
C TYR A 291 -12.12 2.64 -10.99
N SER A 292 -13.35 3.15 -10.93
CA SER A 292 -14.13 3.29 -9.70
C SER A 292 -15.55 2.75 -9.88
N PHE A 293 -16.13 2.23 -8.80
CA PHE A 293 -17.51 1.72 -8.76
C PHE A 293 -18.06 1.68 -7.34
N GLY A 294 -19.38 1.54 -7.20
CA GLY A 294 -20.11 1.60 -5.94
C GLY A 294 -20.76 2.95 -5.69
N SER A 295 -20.77 3.38 -4.43
CA SER A 295 -21.44 4.61 -4.00
C SER A 295 -20.77 5.87 -4.57
N GLY A 296 -21.56 6.73 -5.21
CA GLY A 296 -21.14 8.05 -5.68
C GLY A 296 -21.07 9.12 -4.59
N THR A 297 -21.47 8.78 -3.35
CA THR A 297 -21.45 9.71 -2.23
C THR A 297 -20.05 10.30 -2.01
N ASN A 298 -19.99 11.55 -1.55
CA ASN A 298 -18.74 12.27 -1.30
C ASN A 298 -17.87 12.49 -2.54
N PHE A 299 -18.35 12.23 -3.76
CA PHE A 299 -17.58 12.30 -5.01
C PHE A 299 -16.38 11.36 -5.06
N CYS A 300 -16.33 10.32 -4.23
CA CYS A 300 -15.17 9.42 -4.14
C CYS A 300 -14.92 8.64 -5.44
N LEU A 301 -15.93 8.48 -6.31
CA LEU A 301 -15.75 7.86 -7.63
C LEU A 301 -14.98 8.75 -8.62
N GLY A 302 -14.88 10.06 -8.38
CA GLY A 302 -14.01 10.98 -9.15
C GLY A 302 -14.50 11.33 -10.56
N HIS A 303 -15.78 11.09 -10.86
CA HIS A 303 -16.36 11.37 -12.18
C HIS A 303 -16.92 12.79 -12.36
N GLY A 304 -17.02 13.58 -11.29
CA GLY A 304 -17.65 14.90 -11.30
C GLY A 304 -19.08 14.90 -10.77
N GLU A 305 -19.68 13.72 -10.61
CA GLU A 305 -21.04 13.50 -10.11
C GLU A 305 -21.07 12.61 -8.84
N GLN A 306 -22.23 12.53 -8.19
CA GLN A 306 -22.49 11.64 -7.04
C GLN A 306 -23.37 10.42 -7.39
N GLN A 307 -23.45 10.08 -8.68
CA GLN A 307 -24.19 8.91 -9.12
C GLN A 307 -23.44 7.63 -8.73
N ASN A 308 -24.19 6.61 -8.28
CA ASN A 308 -23.62 5.29 -8.04
C ASN A 308 -23.27 4.61 -9.38
N GLU A 309 -22.16 3.89 -9.38
CA GLU A 309 -21.69 3.15 -10.54
C GLU A 309 -21.77 1.65 -10.22
N LEU A 310 -22.70 0.94 -10.88
CA LEU A 310 -22.91 -0.49 -10.62
C LEU A 310 -21.84 -1.37 -11.29
N GLN A 311 -21.07 -0.79 -12.22
CA GLN A 311 -19.97 -1.43 -12.91
C GLN A 311 -18.73 -0.53 -12.87
N PRO A 312 -17.52 -1.12 -12.93
CA PRO A 312 -16.28 -0.37 -13.04
C PRO A 312 -16.31 0.66 -14.18
N ARG A 313 -16.16 1.94 -13.83
CA ARG A 313 -16.06 3.05 -14.78
C ARG A 313 -14.69 3.70 -14.69
N ALA A 314 -14.03 3.87 -15.83
CA ALA A 314 -12.72 4.52 -15.89
C ALA A 314 -12.82 6.02 -15.56
N ILE A 315 -11.92 6.52 -14.72
CA ILE A 315 -11.83 7.94 -14.36
C ILE A 315 -11.16 8.73 -15.50
N GLN A 316 -12.01 9.27 -16.38
CA GLN A 316 -11.56 9.88 -17.64
C GLN A 316 -10.63 11.09 -17.49
N SER A 317 -10.67 11.79 -16.36
CA SER A 317 -9.81 12.96 -16.12
C SER A 317 -8.32 12.62 -16.09
N PHE A 318 -7.94 11.42 -15.61
CA PHE A 318 -6.57 10.92 -15.69
C PHE A 318 -6.20 10.53 -17.12
N LYS A 319 -7.05 9.73 -17.77
CA LYS A 319 -6.83 9.25 -19.15
C LYS A 319 -6.65 10.39 -20.14
N ARG A 320 -7.51 11.42 -20.08
CA ARG A 320 -7.43 12.62 -20.95
C ARG A 320 -6.14 13.42 -20.76
N LYS A 321 -5.52 13.33 -19.57
CA LYS A 321 -4.25 14.01 -19.25
C LYS A 321 -3.02 13.12 -19.46
N GLY A 322 -3.20 11.86 -19.88
CA GLY A 322 -2.12 10.88 -20.03
C GLY A 322 -1.42 10.56 -18.70
N ILE A 323 -2.18 10.54 -17.60
CA ILE A 323 -1.65 10.23 -16.26
C ILE A 323 -1.89 8.75 -15.97
N ASN A 324 -0.82 8.00 -15.72
CA ASN A 324 -0.86 6.60 -15.34
C ASN A 324 -0.82 6.48 -13.82
N VAL A 325 -1.91 6.04 -13.21
CA VAL A 325 -1.99 5.84 -11.74
C VAL A 325 -1.19 4.59 -11.37
N ALA A 326 -0.27 4.73 -10.42
CA ALA A 326 0.53 3.61 -9.90
C ALA A 326 -0.05 3.04 -8.62
N ARG A 327 -0.52 3.91 -7.70
CA ARG A 327 -1.11 3.50 -6.43
C ARG A 327 -2.32 4.35 -6.08
N VAL A 328 -3.25 3.77 -5.33
CA VAL A 328 -4.42 4.47 -4.80
C VAL A 328 -4.75 4.01 -3.38
N SER A 329 -5.26 4.93 -2.57
CA SER A 329 -5.80 4.67 -1.24
C SER A 329 -7.20 5.25 -1.14
N ALA A 330 -8.16 4.41 -0.75
CA ALA A 330 -9.54 4.79 -0.50
C ALA A 330 -9.71 5.17 0.98
N GLY A 331 -10.11 6.40 1.26
CA GLY A 331 -10.56 6.85 2.58
C GLY A 331 -12.09 6.80 2.69
N ASP A 332 -12.60 7.17 3.86
CA ASP A 332 -14.04 7.13 4.14
C ASP A 332 -14.83 8.16 3.31
N GLU A 333 -14.24 9.34 3.12
CA GLU A 333 -14.88 10.49 2.47
C GLU A 333 -14.06 11.07 1.30
N HIS A 334 -12.86 10.54 1.05
CA HIS A 334 -11.95 11.02 0.00
C HIS A 334 -11.03 9.90 -0.52
N VAL A 335 -10.38 10.18 -1.64
CA VAL A 335 -9.42 9.28 -2.29
C VAL A 335 -8.12 10.02 -2.57
N VAL A 336 -7.02 9.29 -2.47
CA VAL A 336 -5.68 9.77 -2.78
C VAL A 336 -5.04 8.80 -3.76
N ALA A 337 -4.52 9.32 -4.88
CA ALA A 337 -3.79 8.55 -5.87
C ALA A 337 -2.36 9.07 -6.01
N LEU A 338 -1.46 8.15 -6.30
CA LEU A 338 -0.07 8.37 -6.68
C LEU A 338 0.09 7.94 -8.14
N ASP A 339 0.57 8.84 -8.98
CA ASP A 339 0.90 8.48 -10.36
C ASP A 339 2.28 7.85 -10.48
N SER A 340 2.54 7.24 -11.64
CA SER A 340 3.79 6.54 -11.97
C SER A 340 5.01 7.46 -12.02
N THR A 341 4.82 8.79 -12.02
CA THR A 341 5.91 9.76 -12.02
C THR A 341 6.23 10.29 -10.61
N GLY A 342 5.40 9.98 -9.61
CA GLY A 342 5.55 10.42 -8.23
C GLY A 342 4.71 11.65 -7.85
N TYR A 343 3.72 12.05 -8.65
CA TYR A 343 2.78 13.13 -8.30
C TYR A 343 1.56 12.58 -7.54
N VAL A 344 1.00 13.41 -6.65
CA VAL A 344 -0.13 13.04 -5.78
C VAL A 344 -1.39 13.77 -6.23
N TYR A 345 -2.50 13.05 -6.26
CA TYR A 345 -3.82 13.57 -6.62
C TYR A 345 -4.82 13.23 -5.52
N THR A 346 -5.70 14.18 -5.21
CA THR A 346 -6.71 14.05 -4.16
C THR A 346 -8.07 14.47 -4.66
N TRP A 347 -9.12 13.75 -4.26
CA TRP A 347 -10.51 14.12 -4.55
C TRP A 347 -11.50 13.55 -3.53
N GLY A 348 -12.72 14.04 -3.58
CA GLY A 348 -13.79 13.72 -2.63
C GLY A 348 -14.10 14.91 -1.72
N LYS A 349 -14.42 14.65 -0.44
CA LYS A 349 -14.70 15.69 0.55
C LYS A 349 -13.46 16.46 0.98
N GLY A 350 -13.56 17.79 0.98
CA GLY A 350 -12.50 18.73 1.39
C GLY A 350 -12.43 18.99 2.89
N TYR A 351 -13.45 18.59 3.65
CA TYR A 351 -13.62 18.93 5.05
C TYR A 351 -12.39 18.57 5.92
N CYS A 352 -12.07 19.41 6.91
CA CYS A 352 -10.85 19.35 7.71
C CYS A 352 -9.54 19.45 6.90
N GLY A 353 -9.59 19.82 5.61
CA GLY A 353 -8.42 19.90 4.74
C GLY A 353 -7.87 18.54 4.32
N ALA A 354 -8.68 17.48 4.34
CA ALA A 354 -8.28 16.11 4.00
C ALA A 354 -7.65 15.97 2.60
N LEU A 355 -7.90 16.95 1.71
CA LEU A 355 -7.35 16.99 0.35
C LEU A 355 -6.06 17.82 0.22
N GLY A 356 -5.66 18.60 1.23
CA GLY A 356 -4.35 19.26 1.27
C GLY A 356 -4.17 20.48 0.35
N HIS A 357 -5.24 20.98 -0.28
CA HIS A 357 -5.18 22.12 -1.20
C HIS A 357 -5.10 23.49 -0.51
N GLY A 358 -5.09 23.53 0.83
CA GLY A 358 -5.10 24.77 1.61
C GLY A 358 -6.48 25.36 1.84
N ASP A 359 -7.51 24.63 1.47
CA ASP A 359 -8.92 24.96 1.65
C ASP A 359 -9.68 23.70 2.10
N GLU A 360 -10.99 23.83 2.36
CA GLU A 360 -11.88 22.71 2.69
C GLU A 360 -12.86 22.40 1.53
N ILE A 361 -12.49 22.80 0.31
CA ILE A 361 -13.37 22.70 -0.85
C ILE A 361 -13.29 21.29 -1.42
N ASP A 362 -14.45 20.63 -1.50
CA ASP A 362 -14.61 19.35 -2.18
C ASP A 362 -14.03 19.39 -3.60
N LYS A 363 -13.35 18.32 -4.01
CA LYS A 363 -12.92 18.16 -5.40
C LYS A 363 -13.71 17.01 -5.99
N THR A 364 -14.55 17.32 -6.98
CA THR A 364 -15.44 16.32 -7.60
C THR A 364 -14.71 15.42 -8.60
N THR A 365 -13.50 15.80 -9.00
CA THR A 365 -12.60 15.04 -9.86
C THR A 365 -11.17 15.10 -9.32
N PRO A 366 -10.29 14.13 -9.65
CA PRO A 366 -8.89 14.12 -9.24
C PRO A 366 -8.17 15.44 -9.49
N SER A 367 -7.65 16.03 -8.41
CA SER A 367 -6.95 17.31 -8.42
C SER A 367 -5.49 17.13 -7.99
N HIS A 368 -4.56 17.69 -8.77
CA HIS A 368 -3.12 17.59 -8.50
C HIS A 368 -2.75 18.41 -7.25
N LEU A 369 -2.05 17.78 -6.30
CA LEU A 369 -1.58 18.41 -5.08
C LEU A 369 -0.25 19.14 -5.32
N THR A 370 -0.35 20.35 -5.89
CA THR A 370 0.80 21.14 -6.35
C THR A 370 1.81 21.52 -5.27
N SER A 371 1.39 21.55 -3.99
CA SER A 371 2.27 21.80 -2.84
C SER A 371 3.34 20.73 -2.65
N LEU A 372 3.13 19.51 -3.17
CA LEU A 372 4.11 18.41 -3.13
C LEU A 372 4.78 18.16 -4.49
N LYS A 373 4.65 19.06 -5.48
CA LYS A 373 5.18 18.86 -6.84
C LYS A 373 6.69 18.56 -6.87
N SER A 374 7.47 19.13 -5.93
CA SER A 374 8.93 18.94 -5.86
C SER A 374 9.36 17.64 -5.18
N GLN A 375 8.43 16.90 -4.57
CA GLN A 375 8.72 15.68 -3.83
C GLN A 375 8.44 14.45 -4.68
N LEU A 376 9.19 13.35 -4.51
CA LEU A 376 8.89 12.06 -5.13
C LEU A 376 8.10 11.20 -4.15
N ALA A 377 6.77 11.22 -4.24
CA ALA A 377 5.91 10.40 -3.40
C ALA A 377 6.05 8.91 -3.76
N VAL A 378 6.17 8.05 -2.75
CA VAL A 378 6.29 6.59 -2.91
C VAL A 378 5.09 5.83 -2.33
N GLN A 379 4.42 6.41 -1.33
CA GLN A 379 3.20 5.85 -0.74
C GLN A 379 2.18 6.94 -0.45
N VAL A 380 0.90 6.60 -0.58
CA VAL A 380 -0.23 7.44 -0.14
C VAL A 380 -1.17 6.62 0.74
N CYS A 381 -1.71 7.24 1.78
CA CYS A 381 -2.68 6.62 2.68
C CYS A 381 -3.79 7.60 3.03
N ALA A 382 -5.03 7.12 2.99
CA ALA A 382 -6.23 7.87 3.30
C ALA A 382 -7.12 7.06 4.23
N SER A 383 -7.57 7.67 5.32
CA SER A 383 -8.58 7.06 6.21
C SER A 383 -9.34 8.17 6.95
N LYS A 384 -10.65 8.00 7.09
CA LYS A 384 -11.56 8.97 7.69
C LYS A 384 -11.49 10.37 7.05
N ARG A 385 -10.61 11.24 7.56
CA ARG A 385 -10.36 12.61 7.08
C ARG A 385 -8.88 12.98 7.16
N LYS A 386 -8.01 11.97 7.05
CA LYS A 386 -6.56 12.10 7.16
C LYS A 386 -5.93 11.60 5.89
N THR A 387 -4.88 12.29 5.47
CA THR A 387 -4.05 11.88 4.36
C THR A 387 -2.60 11.93 4.77
N PHE A 388 -1.87 10.88 4.39
CA PHE A 388 -0.42 10.83 4.49
C PHE A 388 0.21 10.58 3.13
N VAL A 389 1.37 11.18 2.93
CA VAL A 389 2.24 10.97 1.77
C VAL A 389 3.64 10.66 2.29
N LEU A 390 4.15 9.47 1.96
CA LEU A 390 5.54 9.08 2.16
C LEU A 390 6.33 9.41 0.89
N VAL A 391 7.53 9.98 1.04
CA VAL A 391 8.40 10.35 -0.10
C VAL A 391 9.70 9.53 -0.12
N ASP A 392 10.43 9.57 -1.23
CA ASP A 392 11.59 8.71 -1.52
C ASP A 392 12.75 8.79 -0.52
N ASP A 393 12.85 9.90 0.23
CA ASP A 393 13.87 10.08 1.28
C ASP A 393 13.44 9.55 2.66
N GLY A 394 12.21 9.04 2.79
CA GLY A 394 11.65 8.52 4.03
C GLY A 394 10.87 9.55 4.87
N SER A 395 10.76 10.80 4.40
CA SER A 395 9.97 11.83 5.07
C SER A 395 8.46 11.59 4.91
N VAL A 396 7.69 11.95 5.93
CA VAL A 396 6.23 11.79 5.94
C VAL A 396 5.55 13.15 6.00
N TYR A 397 4.62 13.39 5.08
CA TYR A 397 3.72 14.53 5.11
C TYR A 397 2.33 14.08 5.56
N GLY A 398 1.72 14.83 6.48
CA GLY A 398 0.37 14.61 6.98
C GLY A 398 -0.51 15.85 6.82
N PHE A 399 -1.78 15.64 6.51
CA PHE A 399 -2.79 16.70 6.45
C PHE A 399 -4.21 16.14 6.66
N GLY A 400 -5.15 17.03 6.96
CA GLY A 400 -6.52 16.68 7.32
C GLY A 400 -6.84 16.91 8.80
N TRP A 401 -7.69 16.05 9.35
CA TRP A 401 -8.21 16.18 10.71
C TRP A 401 -7.21 15.74 11.80
N MET A 402 -6.98 16.60 12.79
CA MET A 402 -6.04 16.37 13.91
C MET A 402 -6.66 15.65 15.10
N GLY A 403 -7.93 15.23 14.98
CA GLY A 403 -8.64 14.50 16.02
C GLY A 403 -7.86 13.28 16.52
N PHE A 404 -7.90 13.10 17.84
CA PHE A 404 -7.20 12.02 18.55
C PHE A 404 -5.67 11.96 18.34
N GLY A 405 -5.05 12.91 17.63
CA GLY A 405 -3.59 13.01 17.53
C GLY A 405 -3.06 12.12 16.44
N SER A 406 -3.96 11.57 15.65
CA SER A 406 -3.68 10.58 14.63
C SER A 406 -3.02 11.13 13.37
N LEU A 407 -2.70 12.44 13.36
CA LEU A 407 -1.77 13.09 12.43
C LEU A 407 -0.34 13.24 12.98
N GLY A 408 -0.09 12.99 14.27
CA GLY A 408 1.26 12.95 14.83
C GLY A 408 1.88 14.31 15.15
N PHE A 409 1.08 15.39 15.15
CA PHE A 409 1.55 16.74 15.46
C PHE A 409 1.11 17.19 16.86
N LEU A 410 2.03 17.87 17.56
CA LEU A 410 1.88 18.31 18.95
C LEU A 410 0.98 19.55 19.13
N ASP A 411 0.82 20.36 18.08
CA ASP A 411 0.28 21.72 18.13
C ASP A 411 -1.25 21.82 18.05
N ARG A 412 -1.97 20.84 18.62
CA ARG A 412 -3.45 20.82 18.58
C ARG A 412 -4.12 22.07 19.16
N GLY A 413 -3.42 22.84 20.00
CA GLY A 413 -3.95 24.06 20.60
C GLY A 413 -4.19 25.21 19.62
N ALA A 414 -3.59 25.18 18.41
CA ALA A 414 -3.72 26.25 17.42
C ALA A 414 -4.79 25.98 16.35
N SER A 415 -5.04 24.72 16.00
CA SER A 415 -6.01 24.28 14.99
C SER A 415 -6.29 22.79 15.13
N ASP A 416 -7.54 22.37 14.91
CA ASP A 416 -7.94 20.96 14.89
C ASP A 416 -7.74 20.29 13.50
N LYS A 417 -7.10 21.01 12.57
CA LYS A 417 -6.89 20.59 11.19
C LYS A 417 -5.62 21.14 10.56
N VAL A 418 -5.10 20.41 9.57
CA VAL A 418 -3.94 20.77 8.75
C VAL A 418 -4.39 20.84 7.29
N LEU A 419 -4.51 22.05 6.74
CA LEU A 419 -5.11 22.27 5.41
C LEU A 419 -4.15 22.06 4.24
N LYS A 420 -2.84 22.09 4.48
CA LYS A 420 -1.79 21.84 3.48
C LYS A 420 -0.84 20.76 4.01
N PRO A 421 -0.24 19.92 3.14
CA PRO A 421 0.75 18.93 3.54
C PRO A 421 1.81 19.55 4.45
N ARG A 422 1.93 19.00 5.66
CA ARG A 422 2.93 19.39 6.63
C ARG A 422 3.83 18.20 6.95
N ILE A 423 5.13 18.41 6.97
CA ILE A 423 6.11 17.37 7.29
C ILE A 423 6.04 17.02 8.79
N LEU A 424 6.05 15.73 9.12
CA LEU A 424 6.11 15.21 10.48
C LEU A 424 7.55 15.25 10.98
N GLU A 425 7.94 16.39 11.55
CA GLU A 425 9.30 16.64 12.05
C GLU A 425 9.76 15.64 13.12
N SER A 426 8.83 15.10 13.90
CA SER A 426 9.08 14.07 14.92
C SER A 426 9.61 12.75 14.36
N LEU A 427 9.41 12.49 13.06
CA LEU A 427 9.93 11.29 12.38
C LEU A 427 11.20 11.56 11.58
N ARG A 428 11.73 12.80 11.55
CA ARG A 428 12.87 13.18 10.69
C ARG A 428 14.15 12.39 10.97
N SER A 429 14.35 11.93 12.20
CA SER A 429 15.50 11.10 12.60
C SER A 429 15.41 9.65 12.09
N HIS A 430 14.31 9.28 11.43
CA HIS A 430 14.02 7.94 10.95
C HIS A 430 13.74 7.95 9.45
N HIS A 431 14.19 6.91 8.75
CA HIS A 431 13.79 6.68 7.37
C HIS A 431 12.57 5.77 7.36
N ILE A 432 11.40 6.35 7.11
CA ILE A 432 10.12 5.61 7.08
C ILE A 432 10.02 4.82 5.78
N SER A 433 9.66 3.56 5.88
CA SER A 433 9.47 2.65 4.74
C SER A 433 8.01 2.35 4.46
N GLN A 434 7.14 2.42 5.48
CA GLN A 434 5.70 2.23 5.32
C GLN A 434 4.91 3.04 6.34
N ILE A 435 3.75 3.54 5.93
CA ILE A 435 2.73 4.14 6.80
C ILE A 435 1.37 3.46 6.58
N SER A 436 0.56 3.33 7.64
CA SER A 436 -0.86 2.99 7.55
C SER A 436 -1.66 3.78 8.57
N THR A 437 -2.79 4.32 8.14
CA THR A 437 -3.70 5.07 9.00
C THR A 437 -5.05 4.36 9.11
N GLY A 438 -5.51 4.19 10.35
CA GLY A 438 -6.84 3.72 10.67
C GLY A 438 -7.77 4.89 10.96
N LEU A 439 -8.96 4.62 11.50
CA LEU A 439 -9.94 5.68 11.74
C LEU A 439 -9.47 6.70 12.79
N TYR A 440 -8.72 6.24 13.79
CA TYR A 440 -8.36 7.04 14.96
C TYR A 440 -6.88 6.99 15.34
N HIS A 441 -6.08 6.20 14.62
CA HIS A 441 -4.65 6.04 14.86
C HIS A 441 -3.88 5.87 13.55
N THR A 442 -2.57 5.95 13.64
CA THR A 442 -1.64 5.80 12.52
C THR A 442 -0.39 5.07 13.04
N VAL A 443 0.15 4.20 12.20
CA VAL A 443 1.34 3.38 12.50
C VAL A 443 2.32 3.51 11.34
N VAL A 444 3.61 3.60 11.64
CA VAL A 444 4.70 3.67 10.67
C VAL A 444 5.76 2.60 10.96
N VAL A 445 6.45 2.15 9.91
CA VAL A 445 7.58 1.22 9.98
C VAL A 445 8.80 1.89 9.38
N THR A 446 9.94 1.81 10.05
CA THR A 446 11.22 2.31 9.55
C THR A 446 11.97 1.24 8.75
N ASN A 447 12.97 1.65 7.96
CA ASN A 447 13.88 0.72 7.28
C ASN A 447 14.70 -0.17 8.23
N CYS A 448 14.79 0.19 9.52
CA CYS A 448 15.45 -0.63 10.53
C CYS A 448 14.48 -1.52 11.32
N GLY A 449 13.20 -1.57 10.93
CA GLY A 449 12.18 -2.44 11.53
C GLY A 449 11.65 -1.94 12.87
N ARG A 450 11.82 -0.65 13.17
CA ARG A 450 11.15 0.00 14.31
C ARG A 450 9.74 0.38 13.90
N VAL A 451 8.79 0.19 14.80
CA VAL A 451 7.37 0.51 14.58
C VAL A 451 7.01 1.68 15.49
N PHE A 452 6.38 2.71 14.96
CA PHE A 452 5.88 3.83 15.77
C PHE A 452 4.39 4.03 15.56
N GLY A 453 3.67 4.32 16.64
CA GLY A 453 2.23 4.54 16.67
C GLY A 453 1.88 5.91 17.22
N PHE A 454 0.82 6.51 16.68
CA PHE A 454 0.25 7.76 17.20
C PHE A 454 -1.24 7.86 16.92
N GLY A 455 -1.96 8.58 17.77
CA GLY A 455 -3.41 8.69 17.76
C GLY A 455 -4.08 8.12 19.01
N ASP A 456 -5.34 7.73 18.85
CA ASP A 456 -6.14 7.09 19.88
C ASP A 456 -5.58 5.70 20.23
N ASN A 457 -5.55 5.36 21.52
CA ASN A 457 -5.22 4.02 22.00
C ASN A 457 -6.18 3.54 23.11
N GLU A 458 -7.36 4.14 23.26
CA GLU A 458 -8.35 3.74 24.27
C GLU A 458 -8.80 2.29 24.13
N ARG A 459 -8.66 1.72 22.92
CA ARG A 459 -8.96 0.33 22.59
C ARG A 459 -7.73 -0.52 22.37
N ALA A 460 -6.55 -0.04 22.75
CA ALA A 460 -5.25 -0.70 22.59
C ALA A 460 -4.82 -0.96 21.13
N GLN A 461 -5.34 -0.18 20.18
CA GLN A 461 -5.03 -0.30 18.74
C GLN A 461 -3.58 0.08 18.37
N LEU A 462 -2.81 0.66 19.29
CA LEU A 462 -1.36 0.89 19.20
C LEU A 462 -0.56 -0.20 19.91
N GLY A 463 -1.19 -1.26 20.44
CA GLY A 463 -0.47 -2.36 21.09
C GLY A 463 0.32 -1.93 22.33
N HIS A 464 -0.19 -0.93 23.07
CA HIS A 464 0.38 -0.46 24.32
C HIS A 464 -0.70 -0.50 25.41
N ASP A 465 -0.39 -1.16 26.52
CA ASP A 465 -1.31 -1.44 27.63
C ASP A 465 -1.62 -0.23 28.53
N THR A 466 -0.61 0.61 28.75
CA THR A 466 -0.60 1.72 29.72
C THR A 466 -0.82 3.09 29.09
N VAL A 467 -0.55 3.23 27.79
CA VAL A 467 -0.71 4.49 27.06
C VAL A 467 -2.11 4.57 26.45
N ARG A 468 -2.92 5.56 26.84
CA ARG A 468 -4.29 5.74 26.33
C ARG A 468 -4.38 6.45 24.97
N GLY A 469 -3.32 7.12 24.56
CA GLY A 469 -3.15 7.71 23.24
C GLY A 469 -1.81 8.43 23.14
N CYS A 470 -1.28 8.58 21.93
CA CYS A 470 -0.02 9.26 21.68
C CYS A 470 -0.23 10.42 20.72
N LEU A 471 0.16 11.63 21.12
CA LEU A 471 0.12 12.79 20.23
C LEU A 471 1.26 12.77 19.22
N GLU A 472 2.40 12.28 19.67
CA GLU A 472 3.60 12.10 18.87
C GLU A 472 3.81 10.62 18.56
N PRO A 473 4.53 10.31 17.47
CA PRO A 473 4.97 8.95 17.18
C PRO A 473 5.73 8.35 18.37
N THR A 474 5.18 7.30 18.96
CA THR A 474 5.79 6.55 20.07
C THR A 474 6.17 5.16 19.57
N GLU A 475 7.37 4.69 19.92
CA GLU A 475 7.81 3.35 19.53
C GLU A 475 6.93 2.26 20.16
N MET A 476 6.56 1.28 19.35
CA MET A 476 5.74 0.14 19.71
C MET A 476 6.63 -1.10 19.77
N PHE A 477 6.55 -1.85 20.87
CA PHE A 477 7.33 -3.06 21.06
C PHE A 477 6.49 -4.29 20.70
N MET A 478 7.10 -5.23 19.99
CA MET A 478 6.62 -6.61 19.94
C MET A 478 7.32 -7.38 21.04
N GLU A 479 6.58 -8.02 21.94
CA GLU A 479 7.18 -9.03 22.81
C GLU A 479 7.79 -10.12 21.93
N LYS A 480 9.10 -10.37 22.10
CA LYS A 480 9.76 -11.51 21.48
C LYS A 480 9.30 -12.75 22.22
N ALA A 481 8.38 -13.49 21.61
CA ALA A 481 7.94 -14.81 22.07
C ALA A 481 9.07 -15.84 22.01
#